data_AF-A0A7Z9KVT9-F1
#
_entry.id   AF-A0A7Z9KVT9-F1
#
_cell.length_a   1.000
_cell.length_b   1.000
_cell.length_c   1.000
_cell.angle_alpha   90.00
_cell.angle_beta   90.00
_cell.angle_gamma   90.00
#
_symmetry.space_group_name_H-M   'P 1'
#
loop_
_entity.id
_entity.type
_entity.pdbx_description
1 polymer ?
#
loop_
_entity_poly.entity_id
_entity_poly.type
_entity_poly.pdbx_seq_one_letter_code
_entity_poly.pdbx_strand_id
1 'polypeptide(L)'
;MATLDDGSCEGIPDGDCDCLGNLLDECGVCGGDGSIPQGACDCEGNPPEWAYDCDGNCILDYDLDGICDDIDDCLDYDGDTLCDAIGCTNPNACNYNPAAVINWGCDMASCFGCTDATACNYDLNATSDNGSCLVPTGCDYCFGSAIADGDTDGDGVCNNEEIPGCQDPTACNYDPIYTDDAGNCFWVANIGWCNCDGDVLDECGVCGGLGIPEGDCDCNGNQLDECGGCGGSGIPAGDCDCNGNQLDALGVCGGPCASDANGNGICDDAEVGECMDSTACNYNP
;
A
#
# COMPACT_ATOMS: atom_id res chain seq x y z
N MET A 1 64.74 41.89 1.44
CA MET A 1 65.44 41.93 0.15
C MET A 1 66.35 43.14 0.18
N ALA A 2 67.66 42.91 0.23
CA ALA A 2 68.66 43.96 0.19
C ALA A 2 68.68 44.58 -1.22
N THR A 3 68.51 45.90 -1.31
CA THR A 3 68.94 46.67 -2.47
C THR A 3 69.54 47.97 -1.98
N LEU A 4 70.86 47.98 -1.86
CA LEU A 4 71.66 49.11 -2.28
C LEU A 4 72.90 48.53 -2.94
N ASP A 5 73.13 48.85 -4.21
CA ASP A 5 74.44 49.20 -4.76
C ASP A 5 74.31 49.53 -6.26
N ASP A 6 74.12 50.82 -6.60
CA ASP A 6 74.31 51.33 -7.97
C ASP A 6 75.70 51.98 -8.17
N GLY A 7 76.65 51.71 -7.26
CA GLY A 7 78.07 51.94 -7.50
C GLY A 7 78.49 53.41 -7.55
N SER A 8 77.93 54.29 -6.71
CA SER A 8 78.35 55.70 -6.66
C SER A 8 78.77 56.28 -5.32
N CYS A 9 78.72 55.56 -4.20
CA CYS A 9 79.21 56.06 -2.91
C CYS A 9 80.40 55.26 -2.39
N GLU A 10 81.61 55.82 -2.49
CA GLU A 10 82.74 55.40 -1.65
C GLU A 10 82.45 55.81 -0.19
N GLY A 11 82.18 54.83 0.66
CA GLY A 11 82.16 54.99 2.13
C GLY A 11 80.93 55.71 2.70
N ILE A 12 79.86 54.96 2.99
CA ILE A 12 78.88 55.42 3.99
C ILE A 12 79.62 55.45 5.34
N PRO A 13 79.62 56.59 6.06
CA PRO A 13 80.25 56.68 7.38
C PRO A 13 79.69 55.64 8.36
N ASP A 14 80.54 55.08 9.23
CA ASP A 14 80.10 54.11 10.26
C ASP A 14 78.99 54.72 11.13
N GLY A 15 77.78 54.15 11.05
CA GLY A 15 76.59 54.59 11.78
C GLY A 15 75.48 55.15 10.88
N ASP A 16 75.79 55.56 9.65
CA ASP A 16 74.81 56.11 8.72
C ASP A 16 74.19 54.99 7.86
N CYS A 17 72.93 55.19 7.45
CA CYS A 17 72.17 54.22 6.66
C CYS A 17 72.04 54.60 5.18
N ASP A 18 72.38 55.83 4.81
CA ASP A 18 72.49 56.29 3.42
C ASP A 18 73.61 57.33 3.25
N CYS A 19 73.91 57.70 2.00
CA CYS A 19 74.95 58.69 1.68
C CYS A 19 74.57 60.15 2.03
N LEU A 20 73.38 60.39 2.56
CA LEU A 20 72.92 61.71 3.02
C LEU A 20 73.20 61.92 4.52
N GLY A 21 73.72 60.90 5.21
CA GLY A 21 74.01 60.92 6.64
C GLY A 21 72.78 60.68 7.50
N ASN A 22 71.75 60.03 6.95
CA ASN A 22 70.59 59.63 7.73
C ASN A 22 70.94 58.44 8.63
N LEU A 23 70.24 58.31 9.77
CA LEU A 23 70.35 57.17 10.67
C LEU A 23 69.14 56.24 10.47
N LEU A 24 69.32 54.96 10.80
CA LEU A 24 68.20 54.04 10.97
C LEU A 24 67.38 54.51 12.18
N ASP A 25 66.07 54.55 12.01
CA ASP A 25 65.16 54.73 13.13
C ASP A 25 64.92 53.42 13.91
N GLU A 26 64.11 53.48 14.98
CA GLU A 26 63.75 52.33 15.81
C GLU A 26 62.99 51.24 15.04
N CYS A 27 62.46 51.58 13.86
CA CYS A 27 61.79 50.69 12.93
C CYS A 27 62.72 50.14 11.84
N GLY A 28 64.00 50.50 11.88
CA GLY A 28 65.00 50.07 10.89
C GLY A 28 64.79 50.73 9.52
N VAL A 29 64.11 51.87 9.45
CA VAL A 29 63.93 52.65 8.22
C VAL A 29 64.96 53.78 8.18
N CYS A 30 65.67 53.88 7.05
CA CYS A 30 66.69 54.91 6.87
C CYS A 30 66.06 56.28 6.62
N GLY A 31 66.30 57.24 7.52
CA GLY A 31 65.74 58.60 7.41
C GLY A 31 64.23 58.68 7.70
N GLY A 32 63.67 57.69 8.40
CA GLY A 32 62.28 57.71 8.87
C GLY A 32 62.04 58.74 9.99
N ASP A 33 60.76 59.02 10.30
CA ASP A 33 60.37 59.94 11.38
C ASP A 33 60.57 59.36 12.79
N GLY A 34 60.92 58.07 12.87
CA GLY A 34 61.27 57.36 14.09
C GLY A 34 60.14 57.25 15.09
N SER A 35 58.89 57.28 14.64
CA SER A 35 57.75 57.07 15.53
C SER A 35 56.94 55.85 15.10
N ILE A 36 56.74 54.93 16.05
CA ILE A 36 55.64 53.96 15.95
C ILE A 36 54.35 54.79 15.77
N PRO A 37 53.52 54.52 14.75
CA PRO A 37 52.29 55.26 14.51
C PRO A 37 51.42 55.31 15.78
N GLN A 38 50.78 56.46 16.04
CA GLN A 38 49.97 56.64 17.24
C GLN A 38 48.86 55.57 17.31
N GLY A 39 48.90 54.71 18.33
CA GLY A 39 47.96 53.60 18.54
C GLY A 39 48.40 52.26 17.94
N ALA A 40 49.61 52.17 17.38
CA ALA A 40 50.22 50.92 16.96
C ALA A 40 51.26 50.42 17.97
N CYS A 41 51.54 49.12 17.93
CA CYS A 41 52.53 48.43 18.76
C CYS A 41 53.78 48.02 17.99
N ASP A 42 53.73 48.09 16.66
CA ASP A 42 54.86 47.80 15.80
C ASP A 42 54.96 48.80 14.64
N CYS A 43 56.06 48.69 13.92
CA CYS A 43 56.41 49.53 12.78
C CYS A 43 55.58 49.25 11.52
N GLU A 44 54.79 48.17 11.52
CA GLU A 44 53.83 47.86 10.46
C GLU A 44 52.48 48.53 10.71
N GLY A 45 52.30 49.15 11.88
CA GLY A 45 51.08 49.86 12.25
C GLY A 45 50.02 48.95 12.87
N ASN A 46 50.38 47.75 13.33
CA ASN A 46 49.43 46.85 13.95
C ASN A 46 49.07 47.36 15.36
N PRO A 47 47.78 47.54 15.68
CA PRO A 47 47.33 47.88 17.03
C PRO A 47 47.53 46.67 17.96
N PRO A 48 47.49 46.89 19.29
CA PRO A 48 47.49 45.77 20.21
C PRO A 48 46.23 44.93 20.01
N GLU A 49 46.30 43.65 20.35
CA GLU A 49 45.09 42.84 20.47
C GLU A 49 44.15 43.47 21.52
N TRP A 50 42.85 43.46 21.26
CA TRP A 50 41.87 44.34 21.89
C TRP A 50 41.75 44.27 23.43
N ALA A 51 42.35 43.27 24.08
CA ALA A 51 42.41 43.14 25.54
C ALA A 51 43.84 43.29 26.13
N TYR A 52 44.87 43.36 25.28
CA TYR A 52 46.27 43.43 25.68
C TYR A 52 46.88 44.80 25.37
N ASP A 53 47.95 45.16 26.05
CA ASP A 53 48.81 46.29 25.68
C ASP A 53 49.85 45.88 24.61
N CYS A 54 50.67 46.83 24.18
CA CYS A 54 51.68 46.60 23.14
C CYS A 54 52.84 45.69 23.55
N ASP A 55 53.03 45.46 24.85
CA ASP A 55 54.02 44.54 25.37
C ASP A 55 53.42 43.13 25.55
N GLY A 56 52.14 42.94 25.20
CA GLY A 56 51.40 41.70 25.37
C GLY A 56 50.94 41.45 26.79
N ASN A 57 50.96 42.47 27.67
CA ASN A 57 50.37 42.36 29.00
C ASN A 57 48.88 42.64 28.93
N CYS A 58 48.13 42.06 29.86
CA CYS A 58 46.72 42.32 29.92
C CYS A 58 46.38 43.73 30.42
N ILE A 59 45.39 44.40 29.81
CA ILE A 59 44.92 45.74 30.24
C ILE A 59 44.16 45.66 31.58
N LEU A 60 43.34 44.62 31.75
CA LEU A 60 42.58 44.33 32.97
C LEU A 60 42.59 42.82 33.19
N ASP A 61 43.20 42.42 34.29
CA ASP A 61 43.33 41.05 34.77
C ASP A 61 43.06 41.12 36.28
N TYR A 62 41.78 41.05 36.65
CA TYR A 62 41.32 41.32 38.02
C TYR A 62 41.62 40.14 38.96
N ASP A 63 41.66 38.93 38.43
CA ASP A 63 41.91 37.69 39.17
C ASP A 63 43.36 37.18 39.08
N LEU A 64 44.20 37.80 38.24
CA LEU A 64 45.64 37.57 38.11
C LEU A 64 46.01 36.18 37.58
N ASP A 65 45.16 35.58 36.75
CA ASP A 65 45.38 34.25 36.18
C ASP A 65 46.18 34.26 34.86
N GLY A 66 46.39 35.45 34.28
CA GLY A 66 47.14 35.68 33.05
C GLY A 66 46.29 35.71 31.77
N ILE A 67 44.96 35.68 31.87
CA ILE A 67 44.00 35.95 30.82
C ILE A 67 43.33 37.30 31.09
N CYS A 68 42.91 38.00 30.05
CA CYS A 68 42.25 39.29 30.22
C CYS A 68 40.77 39.18 30.55
N ASP A 69 40.27 39.98 31.49
CA ASP A 69 38.87 40.03 31.93
C ASP A 69 37.89 40.17 30.75
N ASP A 70 38.24 40.95 29.73
CA ASP A 70 37.39 41.16 28.56
C ASP A 70 37.30 39.91 27.65
N ILE A 71 38.22 38.97 27.82
CA ILE A 71 38.32 37.65 27.17
C ILE A 71 37.87 36.53 28.13
N ASP A 72 38.01 36.73 29.44
CA ASP A 72 37.73 35.76 30.48
C ASP A 72 36.26 35.81 30.91
N ASP A 73 35.45 34.97 30.28
CA ASP A 73 34.04 34.75 30.61
C ASP A 73 33.83 34.00 31.96
N CYS A 74 34.87 33.79 32.78
CA CYS A 74 34.77 33.01 34.00
C CYS A 74 34.59 33.89 35.26
N LEU A 75 33.47 33.68 35.96
CA LEU A 75 33.12 34.41 37.19
C LEU A 75 33.66 33.65 38.40
N ASP A 76 34.67 34.18 39.09
CA ASP A 76 35.15 33.69 40.41
C ASP A 76 34.35 34.40 41.54
N TYR A 77 33.33 33.74 42.09
CA TYR A 77 32.45 34.34 43.11
C TYR A 77 32.97 34.17 44.54
N ASP A 78 33.91 33.26 44.79
CA ASP A 78 34.45 32.98 46.13
C ASP A 78 35.89 33.48 46.35
N GLY A 79 36.52 33.98 45.29
CA GLY A 79 37.81 34.67 45.29
C GLY A 79 39.00 33.73 45.47
N ASP A 80 38.84 32.46 45.10
CA ASP A 80 39.87 31.44 45.22
C ASP A 80 40.75 31.29 43.95
N THR A 81 40.57 32.16 42.96
CA THR A 81 41.29 32.19 41.66
C THR A 81 41.04 30.96 40.78
N LEU A 82 39.93 30.24 41.00
CA LEU A 82 39.43 29.19 40.11
C LEU A 82 38.05 29.57 39.56
N CYS A 83 37.83 29.27 38.28
CA CYS A 83 36.53 29.50 37.66
C CYS A 83 35.43 28.65 38.32
N ASP A 84 34.38 29.31 38.82
CA ASP A 84 33.20 28.63 39.34
C ASP A 84 32.45 27.94 38.20
N ALA A 85 32.21 26.64 38.36
CA ALA A 85 31.41 25.90 37.40
C ALA A 85 29.95 26.39 37.44
N ILE A 86 29.48 26.84 36.28
CA ILE A 86 28.12 27.31 36.06
C ILE A 86 27.24 26.16 35.53
N GLY A 87 26.01 26.05 36.03
CA GLY A 87 25.03 25.07 35.52
C GLY A 87 23.85 24.86 36.46
N CYS A 88 22.97 23.90 36.16
CA CYS A 88 21.90 23.57 37.09
C CYS A 88 22.42 22.71 38.25
N THR A 89 22.17 23.14 39.48
CA THR A 89 22.58 22.42 40.70
C THR A 89 21.52 21.45 41.23
N ASN A 90 20.34 21.39 40.60
CA ASN A 90 19.26 20.48 40.99
C ASN A 90 19.46 19.09 40.35
N PRO A 91 19.67 18.01 41.15
CA PRO A 91 19.90 16.67 40.62
C PRO A 91 18.71 16.06 39.86
N ASN A 92 17.52 16.67 39.97
CA ASN A 92 16.32 16.23 39.25
C ASN A 92 16.10 17.01 37.93
N ALA A 93 17.02 17.89 37.54
CA ALA A 93 16.94 18.61 36.28
C ALA A 93 17.62 17.84 35.15
N CYS A 94 17.13 18.05 33.94
CA CYS A 94 17.64 17.45 32.71
C CYS A 94 19.04 17.95 32.32
N ASN A 95 19.37 19.19 32.70
CA ASN A 95 20.68 19.79 32.51
C ASN A 95 21.50 19.86 33.82
N TYR A 96 21.27 18.92 34.75
CA TYR A 96 22.02 18.86 36.00
C TYR A 96 23.53 18.73 35.74
N ASN A 97 24.29 19.65 36.32
CA ASN A 97 25.74 19.60 36.32
C ASN A 97 26.22 19.42 37.76
N PRO A 98 26.77 18.25 38.14
CA PRO A 98 27.26 18.01 39.49
C PRO A 98 28.48 18.85 39.88
N ALA A 99 29.19 19.42 38.90
CA ALA A 99 30.29 20.34 39.17
C ALA A 99 29.78 21.77 39.43
N ALA A 100 28.54 22.11 39.07
CA ALA A 100 28.05 23.47 39.18
C ALA A 100 27.93 23.94 40.63
N VAL A 101 28.50 25.10 40.93
CA VAL A 101 28.42 25.79 42.22
C VAL A 101 27.50 27.02 42.14
N ILE A 102 27.28 27.55 40.93
CA ILE A 102 26.33 28.64 40.65
C ILE A 102 25.16 28.09 39.83
N ASN A 103 23.93 28.23 40.35
CA ASN A 103 22.72 27.77 39.66
C ASN A 103 22.31 28.71 38.53
N TRP A 104 22.52 28.29 37.29
CA TRP A 104 22.19 29.05 36.08
C TRP A 104 21.15 28.32 35.23
N GLY A 105 19.90 28.34 35.71
CA GLY A 105 18.75 27.84 34.98
C GLY A 105 18.67 26.31 34.94
N CYS A 106 17.64 25.76 35.58
CA CYS A 106 17.35 24.33 35.54
C CYS A 106 16.25 24.02 34.53
N ASP A 107 16.58 23.20 33.55
CA ASP A 107 15.62 22.62 32.63
C ASP A 107 15.04 21.36 33.26
N MET A 108 13.74 21.39 33.53
CA MET A 108 13.02 20.29 34.18
C MET A 108 12.20 19.47 33.17
N ALA A 109 12.32 19.73 31.87
CA ALA A 109 11.40 19.18 30.85
C ALA A 109 12.09 18.58 29.63
N SER A 110 13.27 19.03 29.20
CA SER A 110 13.86 18.56 27.93
C SER A 110 14.23 17.09 27.87
N CYS A 111 14.47 16.45 29.01
CA CYS A 111 14.76 15.03 29.12
C CYS A 111 13.52 14.15 29.30
N PHE A 112 12.34 14.77 29.34
CA PHE A 112 11.06 14.07 29.42
C PHE A 112 10.52 13.80 28.02
N GLY A 113 10.34 12.53 27.70
CA GLY A 113 9.81 12.06 26.42
C GLY A 113 9.51 10.58 26.51
N CYS A 114 9.10 9.97 25.39
CA CYS A 114 8.90 8.53 25.42
C CYS A 114 10.24 7.80 25.44
N THR A 115 10.46 6.97 26.47
CA THR A 115 11.70 6.17 26.61
C THR A 115 11.55 4.73 26.08
N ASP A 116 10.34 4.33 25.69
CA ASP A 116 10.07 3.00 25.14
C ASP A 116 10.45 2.94 23.66
N ALA A 117 11.46 2.13 23.33
CA ALA A 117 11.94 1.94 21.95
C ALA A 117 10.90 1.27 21.02
N THR A 118 9.82 0.72 21.56
CA THR A 118 8.73 0.12 20.78
C THR A 118 7.60 1.12 20.45
N ALA A 119 7.62 2.32 21.03
CA ALA A 119 6.63 3.35 20.78
C ALA A 119 6.93 4.17 19.53
N CYS A 120 5.88 4.65 18.85
CA CYS A 120 6.01 5.42 17.61
C CYS A 120 6.64 6.80 17.83
N ASN A 121 6.48 7.37 19.02
CA ASN A 121 7.07 8.65 19.41
C ASN A 121 8.30 8.49 20.33
N TYR A 122 9.01 7.35 20.23
CA TYR A 122 10.27 7.15 20.94
C TYR A 122 11.24 8.32 20.74
N ASP A 123 11.74 8.88 21.84
CA ASP A 123 12.73 9.95 21.85
C ASP A 123 14.06 9.43 22.40
N LEU A 124 15.07 9.37 21.53
CA LEU A 124 16.41 8.91 21.89
C LEU A 124 17.10 9.82 22.93
N ASN A 125 16.69 11.09 23.04
CA ASN A 125 17.25 12.04 24.01
C ASN A 125 16.49 12.04 25.34
N ALA A 126 15.33 11.38 25.42
CA ALA A 126 14.58 11.27 26.65
C ALA A 126 15.28 10.29 27.60
N THR A 127 15.50 10.72 28.84
CA THR A 127 16.05 9.87 29.91
C THR A 127 15.00 9.54 30.97
N SER A 128 13.84 10.20 30.93
CA SER A 128 12.72 9.97 31.83
C SER A 128 11.41 9.90 31.05
N ASP A 129 10.62 8.86 31.30
CA ASP A 129 9.31 8.73 30.67
C ASP A 129 8.31 9.73 31.26
N ASN A 130 7.57 10.43 30.39
CA ASN A 130 6.48 11.31 30.75
C ASN A 130 5.09 10.70 30.54
N GLY A 131 5.03 9.42 30.16
CA GLY A 131 3.78 8.70 29.88
C GLY A 131 3.16 9.05 28.53
N SER A 132 3.90 9.72 27.64
CA SER A 132 3.42 10.05 26.29
C SER A 132 3.62 8.93 25.27
N CYS A 133 4.22 7.79 25.64
CA CYS A 133 4.53 6.70 24.72
C CYS A 133 3.29 6.19 23.98
N LEU A 134 3.36 6.26 22.65
CA LEU A 134 2.36 5.75 21.73
C LEU A 134 2.78 4.36 21.27
N VAL A 135 2.42 3.34 22.05
CA VAL A 135 2.73 1.95 21.75
C VAL A 135 1.61 1.38 20.86
N PRO A 136 1.90 0.94 19.62
CA PRO A 136 0.90 0.30 18.77
C PRO A 136 0.45 -1.04 19.36
N THR A 137 -0.83 -1.38 19.18
CA THR A 137 -1.42 -2.64 19.65
C THR A 137 -2.22 -3.34 18.55
N GLY A 138 -2.27 -4.67 18.56
CA GLY A 138 -3.01 -5.41 17.54
C GLY A 138 -2.44 -5.16 16.14
N CYS A 139 -3.27 -4.65 15.23
CA CYS A 139 -2.88 -4.33 13.86
C CYS A 139 -2.26 -2.94 13.69
N ASP A 140 -2.30 -2.10 14.73
CA ASP A 140 -1.73 -0.75 14.69
C ASP A 140 -0.23 -0.78 14.35
N TYR A 141 0.24 0.26 13.69
CA TYR A 141 1.66 0.44 13.39
C TYR A 141 2.07 1.91 13.44
N CYS A 142 3.38 2.14 13.40
CA CYS A 142 3.93 3.50 13.44
C CYS A 142 3.97 4.13 12.06
N PHE A 143 3.32 5.29 11.93
CA PHE A 143 3.45 6.17 10.77
C PHE A 143 4.05 7.51 11.21
N GLY A 144 5.37 7.62 11.12
CA GLY A 144 6.11 8.71 11.75
C GLY A 144 5.98 8.62 13.28
N SER A 145 5.64 9.73 13.93
CA SER A 145 5.49 9.81 15.39
C SER A 145 4.06 9.56 15.90
N ALA A 146 3.20 8.95 15.08
CA ALA A 146 1.80 8.67 15.41
C ALA A 146 1.47 7.20 15.16
N ILE A 147 0.40 6.73 15.82
CA ILE A 147 -0.22 5.44 15.54
C ILE A 147 -1.11 5.59 14.31
N ALA A 148 -0.94 4.67 13.35
CA ALA A 148 -1.82 4.47 12.23
C ALA A 148 -2.57 3.15 12.41
N ASP A 149 -3.85 3.18 12.03
CA ASP A 149 -4.72 2.01 12.01
C ASP A 149 -4.26 1.04 10.90
N GLY A 150 -4.06 -0.21 11.28
CA GLY A 150 -3.67 -1.29 10.38
C GLY A 150 -4.78 -2.31 10.12
N ASP A 151 -6.02 -2.02 10.49
CA ASP A 151 -7.21 -2.84 10.22
C ASP A 151 -8.31 -1.89 9.69
N THR A 152 -8.30 -1.66 8.37
CA THR A 152 -9.09 -0.57 7.76
C THR A 152 -10.60 -0.82 7.85
N ASP A 153 -11.02 -2.07 7.78
CA ASP A 153 -12.43 -2.46 7.78
C ASP A 153 -12.93 -2.92 9.16
N GLY A 154 -12.01 -3.17 10.11
CA GLY A 154 -12.30 -3.49 11.50
C GLY A 154 -12.77 -4.93 11.70
N ASP A 155 -12.42 -5.85 10.78
CA ASP A 155 -12.83 -7.25 10.85
C ASP A 155 -11.93 -8.11 11.75
N GLY A 156 -10.80 -7.55 12.21
CA GLY A 156 -9.84 -8.17 13.10
C GLY A 156 -8.68 -8.87 12.40
N VAL A 157 -8.60 -8.79 11.07
CA VAL A 157 -7.45 -9.19 10.25
C VAL A 157 -6.69 -7.94 9.83
N CYS A 158 -5.37 -7.93 10.03
CA CYS A 158 -4.60 -6.74 9.68
C CYS A 158 -4.50 -6.58 8.15
N ASN A 159 -4.50 -5.35 7.64
CA ASN A 159 -4.42 -5.01 6.21
C ASN A 159 -3.26 -5.72 5.47
N ASN A 160 -2.15 -6.01 6.15
CA ASN A 160 -0.99 -6.69 5.58
C ASN A 160 -1.13 -8.23 5.56
N GLU A 161 -2.12 -8.76 6.27
CA GLU A 161 -2.52 -10.16 6.34
C GLU A 161 -3.82 -10.42 5.55
N GLU A 162 -4.45 -9.36 5.04
CA GLU A 162 -5.63 -9.45 4.18
C GLU A 162 -5.32 -10.15 2.84
N ILE A 163 -6.17 -11.11 2.49
CA ILE A 163 -6.18 -11.77 1.18
C ILE A 163 -7.50 -11.42 0.48
N PRO A 164 -7.49 -10.53 -0.52
CA PRO A 164 -8.70 -10.11 -1.21
C PRO A 164 -9.34 -11.25 -2.01
N GLY A 165 -10.65 -11.46 -1.83
CA GLY A 165 -11.44 -12.39 -2.60
C GLY A 165 -12.88 -12.46 -2.11
N CYS A 166 -13.54 -13.59 -2.30
CA CYS A 166 -14.94 -13.72 -1.90
C CYS A 166 -15.06 -14.38 -0.52
N GLN A 167 -15.63 -13.63 0.43
CA GLN A 167 -15.86 -14.11 1.81
C GLN A 167 -17.26 -14.74 2.02
N ASP A 168 -18.17 -14.66 1.04
CA ASP A 168 -19.53 -15.21 1.20
C ASP A 168 -19.57 -16.72 0.93
N PRO A 169 -19.84 -17.58 1.94
CA PRO A 169 -19.87 -19.04 1.79
C PRO A 169 -20.97 -19.56 0.86
N THR A 170 -21.88 -18.70 0.40
CA THR A 170 -22.92 -19.04 -0.58
C THR A 170 -22.51 -18.76 -2.03
N ALA A 171 -21.40 -18.06 -2.25
CA ALA A 171 -20.87 -17.76 -3.58
C ALA A 171 -20.07 -18.94 -4.14
N CYS A 172 -19.98 -19.00 -5.47
CA CYS A 172 -19.29 -20.07 -6.19
C CYS A 172 -17.76 -19.98 -6.13
N ASN A 173 -17.21 -18.78 -5.97
CA ASN A 173 -15.78 -18.53 -5.76
C ASN A 173 -15.41 -18.28 -4.30
N TYR A 174 -16.26 -18.66 -3.36
CA TYR A 174 -15.92 -18.63 -1.95
C TYR A 174 -14.67 -19.46 -1.68
N ASP A 175 -13.72 -18.88 -0.95
CA ASP A 175 -12.61 -19.61 -0.36
C ASP A 175 -12.35 -19.05 1.04
N PRO A 176 -12.32 -19.89 2.10
CA PRO A 176 -12.03 -19.45 3.46
C PRO A 176 -10.62 -18.88 3.65
N ILE A 177 -9.73 -18.95 2.66
CA ILE A 177 -8.44 -18.25 2.70
C ILE A 177 -8.57 -16.74 2.47
N TYR A 178 -9.66 -16.29 1.85
CA TYR A 178 -9.87 -14.86 1.64
C TYR A 178 -10.31 -14.21 2.94
N THR A 179 -9.64 -13.14 3.30
CA THR A 179 -9.84 -12.39 4.54
C THR A 179 -10.13 -10.91 4.27
N ASP A 180 -10.38 -10.54 3.00
CA ASP A 180 -10.94 -9.23 2.61
C ASP A 180 -11.95 -9.45 1.46
N ASP A 181 -13.12 -8.82 1.52
CA ASP A 181 -14.14 -8.93 0.47
C ASP A 181 -13.81 -8.01 -0.70
N ALA A 182 -13.27 -8.58 -1.78
CA ALA A 182 -12.93 -7.86 -3.00
C ALA A 182 -14.16 -7.44 -3.82
N GLY A 183 -15.38 -7.76 -3.39
CA GLY A 183 -16.63 -7.45 -4.09
C GLY A 183 -16.79 -8.22 -5.41
N ASN A 184 -16.03 -9.31 -5.58
CA ASN A 184 -16.00 -10.13 -6.78
C ASN A 184 -16.68 -11.51 -6.59
N CYS A 185 -17.47 -11.67 -5.52
CA CYS A 185 -18.32 -12.84 -5.32
C CYS A 185 -19.25 -13.03 -6.53
N PHE A 186 -19.36 -14.27 -7.02
CA PHE A 186 -20.32 -14.63 -8.04
C PHE A 186 -21.19 -15.81 -7.62
N TRP A 187 -22.46 -15.77 -8.05
CA TRP A 187 -23.46 -16.79 -7.76
C TRP A 187 -24.04 -17.31 -9.07
N VAL A 188 -24.59 -18.53 -9.04
CA VAL A 188 -25.21 -19.21 -10.19
C VAL A 188 -26.24 -18.33 -10.91
N ALA A 189 -27.05 -17.59 -10.16
CA ALA A 189 -28.12 -16.75 -10.70
C ALA A 189 -27.63 -15.53 -11.49
N ASN A 190 -26.40 -15.03 -11.23
CA ASN A 190 -25.88 -13.83 -11.89
C ASN A 190 -25.42 -14.08 -13.34
N ILE A 191 -25.27 -15.34 -13.74
CA ILE A 191 -24.61 -15.72 -15.00
C ILE A 191 -25.38 -16.78 -15.80
N GLY A 192 -26.59 -17.12 -15.37
CA GLY A 192 -27.44 -18.10 -16.08
C GLY A 192 -26.96 -19.55 -15.92
N TRP A 193 -26.11 -19.82 -14.93
CA TRP A 193 -25.68 -21.16 -14.58
C TRP A 193 -26.62 -21.75 -13.53
N CYS A 194 -26.69 -23.07 -13.49
CA CYS A 194 -27.47 -23.81 -12.51
C CYS A 194 -26.62 -24.41 -11.39
N ASN A 195 -25.29 -24.38 -11.52
CA ASN A 195 -24.31 -24.76 -10.50
C ASN A 195 -23.03 -23.91 -10.62
N CYS A 196 -22.06 -24.16 -9.73
CA CYS A 196 -20.79 -23.43 -9.69
C CYS A 196 -19.74 -23.96 -10.69
N ASP A 197 -20.01 -25.07 -11.37
CA ASP A 197 -19.11 -25.68 -12.35
C ASP A 197 -19.26 -25.05 -13.75
N GLY A 198 -20.23 -24.15 -13.93
CA GLY A 198 -20.48 -23.50 -15.21
C GLY A 198 -21.61 -24.12 -16.03
N ASP A 199 -22.34 -25.08 -15.46
CA ASP A 199 -23.37 -25.79 -16.21
C ASP A 199 -24.63 -24.95 -16.38
N VAL A 200 -25.33 -25.20 -17.49
CA VAL A 200 -26.64 -24.61 -17.81
C VAL A 200 -27.71 -25.68 -17.69
N LEU A 201 -28.96 -25.24 -17.50
CA LEU A 201 -30.10 -26.14 -17.57
C LEU A 201 -30.31 -26.59 -19.02
N ASP A 202 -30.48 -27.88 -19.22
CA ASP A 202 -30.95 -28.43 -20.48
C ASP A 202 -32.48 -28.26 -20.65
N GLU A 203 -33.03 -28.75 -21.77
CA GLU A 203 -34.47 -28.71 -22.07
C GLU A 203 -35.31 -29.51 -21.05
N CYS A 204 -34.66 -30.39 -20.29
CA CYS A 204 -35.27 -31.20 -19.23
C CYS A 204 -35.18 -30.56 -17.85
N GLY A 205 -34.58 -29.37 -17.75
CA GLY A 205 -34.35 -28.69 -16.48
C GLY A 205 -33.29 -29.37 -15.62
N VAL A 206 -32.45 -30.22 -16.21
CA VAL A 206 -31.34 -30.89 -15.53
C VAL A 206 -30.08 -30.04 -15.73
N CYS A 207 -29.39 -29.76 -14.64
CA CYS A 207 -28.15 -28.98 -14.66
C CYS A 207 -27.00 -29.82 -15.23
N GLY A 208 -26.34 -29.35 -16.30
CA GLY A 208 -25.25 -30.08 -16.96
C GLY A 208 -25.72 -31.37 -17.62
N GLY A 209 -27.02 -31.51 -17.85
CA GLY A 209 -27.61 -32.67 -18.50
C GLY A 209 -27.30 -32.72 -20.00
N LEU A 210 -27.53 -33.89 -20.60
CA LEU A 210 -27.37 -34.10 -22.04
C LEU A 210 -28.58 -33.62 -22.84
N GLY A 211 -29.60 -33.06 -22.19
CA GLY A 211 -30.89 -32.76 -22.81
C GLY A 211 -31.70 -34.03 -23.11
N ILE A 212 -32.56 -33.92 -24.11
CA ILE A 212 -33.35 -35.05 -24.61
C ILE A 212 -32.41 -35.96 -25.42
N PRO A 213 -32.27 -37.25 -25.06
CA PRO A 213 -31.41 -38.17 -25.79
C PRO A 213 -31.81 -38.32 -27.26
N GLU A 214 -30.84 -38.64 -28.11
CA GLU A 214 -31.08 -38.83 -29.54
C GLU A 214 -32.08 -39.98 -29.78
N GLY A 215 -33.20 -39.65 -30.41
CA GLY A 215 -34.30 -40.60 -30.68
C GLY A 215 -35.48 -40.49 -29.73
N ASP A 216 -35.32 -39.76 -28.62
CA ASP A 216 -36.38 -39.53 -27.65
C ASP A 216 -37.10 -38.20 -27.92
N CYS A 217 -38.36 -38.11 -27.49
CA CYS A 217 -39.22 -36.94 -27.68
C CYS A 217 -39.55 -36.20 -26.37
N ASP A 218 -39.19 -36.79 -25.22
CA ASP A 218 -39.28 -36.15 -23.91
C ASP A 218 -38.13 -36.60 -23.00
N CYS A 219 -38.10 -36.02 -21.81
CA CYS A 219 -37.08 -36.25 -20.80
C CYS A 219 -37.22 -37.58 -20.06
N ASN A 220 -38.31 -38.32 -20.28
CA ASN A 220 -38.50 -39.65 -19.69
C ASN A 220 -37.95 -40.77 -20.58
N GLY A 221 -37.38 -40.41 -21.75
CA GLY A 221 -36.89 -41.36 -22.73
C GLY A 221 -37.99 -42.01 -23.55
N ASN A 222 -39.14 -41.33 -23.67
CA ASN A 222 -40.19 -41.80 -24.56
C ASN A 222 -39.82 -41.52 -26.01
N GLN A 223 -40.29 -42.36 -26.93
CA GLN A 223 -40.11 -42.17 -28.37
C GLN A 223 -41.41 -41.70 -29.00
N LEU A 224 -41.29 -41.08 -30.19
CA LEU A 224 -42.45 -40.77 -31.02
C LEU A 224 -43.09 -42.06 -31.49
N ASP A 225 -44.40 -42.17 -31.31
CA ASP A 225 -45.20 -43.22 -31.95
C ASP A 225 -45.49 -42.87 -33.43
N GLU A 226 -46.13 -43.78 -34.16
CA GLU A 226 -46.49 -43.61 -35.57
C GLU A 226 -47.45 -42.42 -35.82
N CYS A 227 -48.02 -41.89 -34.75
CA CYS A 227 -48.93 -40.76 -34.74
C CYS A 227 -48.23 -39.43 -34.39
N GLY A 228 -46.94 -39.46 -34.12
CA GLY A 228 -46.16 -38.31 -33.68
C GLY A 228 -46.44 -37.90 -32.24
N GLY A 229 -47.14 -38.75 -31.47
CA GLY A 229 -47.33 -38.59 -30.03
C GLY A 229 -46.11 -39.10 -29.27
N CYS A 230 -45.65 -38.33 -28.28
CA CYS A 230 -44.54 -38.76 -27.44
C CYS A 230 -45.00 -39.75 -26.35
N GLY A 231 -44.47 -40.97 -26.33
CA GLY A 231 -44.86 -42.00 -25.35
C GLY A 231 -46.31 -42.46 -25.47
N GLY A 232 -46.92 -42.22 -26.65
CA GLY A 232 -48.29 -42.60 -26.93
C GLY A 232 -48.45 -44.09 -27.22
N SER A 233 -49.70 -44.51 -27.42
CA SER A 233 -50.03 -45.91 -27.74
C SER A 233 -49.86 -46.23 -29.23
N GLY A 234 -49.45 -45.26 -30.05
CA GLY A 234 -49.48 -45.36 -31.50
C GLY A 234 -50.90 -45.48 -32.05
N ILE A 235 -51.00 -46.09 -33.22
CA ILE A 235 -52.29 -46.41 -33.85
C ILE A 235 -52.98 -47.49 -32.98
N PRO A 236 -54.19 -47.24 -32.47
CA PRO A 236 -54.89 -48.22 -31.65
C PRO A 236 -55.10 -49.55 -32.40
N ALA A 237 -55.11 -50.65 -31.66
CA ALA A 237 -55.23 -51.98 -32.25
C ALA A 237 -56.56 -52.13 -33.03
N GLY A 238 -56.45 -52.35 -34.35
CA GLY A 238 -57.59 -52.46 -35.27
C GLY A 238 -57.83 -51.22 -36.12
N ASP A 239 -57.14 -50.13 -35.84
CA ASP A 239 -57.27 -48.86 -36.56
C ASP A 239 -56.12 -48.69 -37.57
N CYS A 240 -56.30 -47.79 -38.52
CA CYS A 240 -55.38 -47.55 -39.64
C CYS A 240 -54.79 -46.14 -39.63
N ASP A 241 -55.30 -45.25 -38.79
CA ASP A 241 -54.73 -43.94 -38.52
C ASP A 241 -54.90 -43.54 -37.05
N CYS A 242 -54.32 -42.40 -36.74
CA CYS A 242 -54.23 -41.84 -35.39
C CYS A 242 -55.52 -41.22 -34.87
N ASN A 243 -56.52 -41.06 -35.75
CA ASN A 243 -57.84 -40.59 -35.36
C ASN A 243 -58.75 -41.75 -34.92
N GLY A 244 -58.24 -42.98 -34.96
CA GLY A 244 -59.00 -44.18 -34.67
C GLY A 244 -59.92 -44.59 -35.82
N ASN A 245 -59.61 -44.17 -37.05
CA ASN A 245 -60.32 -44.67 -38.21
C ASN A 245 -59.91 -46.11 -38.47
N GLN A 246 -60.85 -46.93 -38.93
CA GLN A 246 -60.58 -48.30 -39.34
C GLN A 246 -60.43 -48.38 -40.86
N LEU A 247 -59.76 -49.44 -41.32
CA LEU A 247 -59.78 -49.76 -42.74
C LEU A 247 -61.22 -50.04 -43.13
N ASP A 248 -61.68 -49.34 -44.16
CA ASP A 248 -62.88 -49.76 -44.85
C ASP A 248 -62.60 -51.07 -45.59
N ALA A 249 -63.63 -51.62 -46.17
CA ALA A 249 -63.55 -52.97 -46.70
C ALA A 249 -62.73 -53.06 -48.01
N LEU A 250 -62.43 -51.91 -48.62
CA LEU A 250 -61.48 -51.76 -49.72
C LEU A 250 -60.05 -51.52 -49.21
N GLY A 251 -59.80 -51.54 -47.90
CA GLY A 251 -58.51 -51.26 -47.29
C GLY A 251 -58.14 -49.78 -47.26
N VAL A 252 -59.10 -48.86 -47.39
CA VAL A 252 -58.87 -47.42 -47.31
C VAL A 252 -59.12 -46.93 -45.90
N CYS A 253 -58.13 -46.26 -45.31
CA CYS A 253 -58.23 -45.78 -43.96
C CYS A 253 -59.21 -44.61 -43.81
N GLY A 254 -60.23 -44.76 -42.94
CA GLY A 254 -61.32 -43.77 -42.83
C GLY A 254 -62.09 -43.60 -44.14
N GLY A 255 -61.94 -44.56 -45.05
CA GLY A 255 -62.54 -44.53 -46.37
C GLY A 255 -64.04 -44.79 -46.31
N PRO A 256 -64.82 -44.23 -47.26
CA PRO A 256 -66.26 -44.41 -47.28
C PRO A 256 -66.70 -45.67 -48.07
N CYS A 257 -65.88 -46.73 -48.17
CA CYS A 257 -66.07 -47.93 -49.03
C CYS A 257 -67.49 -48.07 -49.56
N ALA A 258 -67.58 -47.93 -50.88
CA ALA A 258 -68.85 -47.89 -51.55
C ALA A 258 -69.28 -49.26 -52.08
N SER A 259 -68.33 -50.17 -52.40
CA SER A 259 -68.70 -51.49 -52.88
C SER A 259 -67.58 -52.63 -52.94
N ASP A 260 -67.74 -53.88 -52.37
CA ASP A 260 -67.06 -55.21 -52.34
C ASP A 260 -67.99 -56.44 -51.81
N ALA A 261 -68.34 -57.50 -52.61
CA ALA A 261 -69.59 -58.36 -52.51
C ALA A 261 -69.39 -59.85 -52.28
N ASN A 262 -68.17 -60.29 -52.12
CA ASN A 262 -67.88 -61.73 -52.05
C ASN A 262 -66.53 -62.06 -51.40
N GLY A 263 -66.02 -61.10 -50.68
CA GLY A 263 -66.71 -61.06 -49.42
C GLY A 263 -65.78 -60.91 -48.26
N ASN A 264 -66.46 -60.97 -47.13
CA ASN A 264 -65.88 -61.48 -45.91
C ASN A 264 -64.88 -60.55 -45.18
N GLY A 265 -64.84 -59.27 -45.57
CA GLY A 265 -64.15 -58.16 -44.91
C GLY A 265 -64.35 -56.85 -45.67
N ILE A 266 -65.50 -56.76 -46.37
CA ILE A 266 -65.62 -56.39 -47.79
C ILE A 266 -67.05 -55.78 -47.94
N CYS A 267 -67.23 -54.55 -48.44
CA CYS A 267 -68.54 -53.85 -48.51
C CYS A 267 -69.02 -53.47 -49.91
N ASP A 268 -69.92 -54.22 -50.60
CA ASP A 268 -70.59 -53.98 -51.94
C ASP A 268 -71.90 -53.19 -51.84
N ASP A 269 -72.35 -52.72 -50.70
CA ASP A 269 -73.09 -53.65 -49.88
C ASP A 269 -72.37 -54.10 -48.61
N ALA A 270 -72.77 -53.52 -47.48
CA ALA A 270 -72.97 -54.37 -46.30
C ALA A 270 -74.13 -55.38 -46.55
N GLU A 271 -74.07 -56.07 -47.69
CA GLU A 271 -74.81 -57.19 -48.30
C GLU A 271 -76.32 -57.29 -48.00
N VAL A 272 -77.19 -56.71 -48.87
CA VAL A 272 -78.67 -56.88 -48.83
C VAL A 272 -79.11 -57.93 -49.87
N GLY A 273 -79.67 -59.05 -49.40
CA GLY A 273 -79.85 -60.30 -50.15
C GLY A 273 -81.10 -60.45 -51.02
N GLU A 274 -80.96 -61.24 -52.11
CA GLU A 274 -81.92 -62.23 -52.67
C GLU A 274 -81.54 -62.74 -54.10
N CYS A 275 -80.27 -63.09 -54.39
CA CYS A 275 -79.92 -63.69 -55.69
C CYS A 275 -79.13 -65.00 -55.58
N MET A 276 -79.71 -66.12 -56.06
CA MET A 276 -79.14 -67.48 -56.06
C MET A 276 -78.67 -67.97 -57.46
N ASP A 277 -78.40 -67.07 -58.41
CA ASP A 277 -77.95 -67.45 -59.77
C ASP A 277 -76.43 -67.64 -59.84
N SER A 278 -75.95 -68.87 -60.02
CA SER A 278 -74.54 -69.27 -60.03
C SER A 278 -73.62 -68.64 -61.10
N THR A 279 -74.15 -67.78 -61.94
CA THR A 279 -73.41 -67.14 -63.04
C THR A 279 -73.55 -65.61 -63.07
N ALA A 280 -74.22 -65.02 -62.09
CA ALA A 280 -74.34 -63.57 -61.96
C ALA A 280 -73.12 -62.95 -61.25
N CYS A 281 -72.81 -61.67 -61.55
CA CYS A 281 -71.70 -60.95 -60.93
C CYS A 281 -71.88 -60.73 -59.40
N ASN A 282 -73.09 -60.97 -58.88
CA ASN A 282 -73.49 -60.84 -57.47
C ASN A 282 -73.90 -62.20 -56.86
N TYR A 283 -73.31 -63.30 -57.33
CA TYR A 283 -73.55 -64.63 -56.79
C TYR A 283 -72.61 -64.99 -55.64
N ASN A 284 -73.18 -65.48 -54.54
CA ASN A 284 -72.48 -66.21 -53.48
C ASN A 284 -73.39 -67.36 -52.97
N PRO A 285 -72.95 -68.63 -52.95
CA PRO A 285 -73.73 -69.76 -52.41
C PRO A 285 -73.99 -69.71 -50.90
#